data_AF-A0AAU8DJQ5-F1
#
_entry.id   AF-A0AAU8DJQ5-F1
#
_cell.length_a   1.000
_cell.length_b   1.000
_cell.length_c   1.000
_cell.angle_alpha   90.00
_cell.angle_beta   90.00
_cell.angle_gamma   90.00
#
_symmetry.space_group_name_H-M   'P 1'
#
loop_
_entity.id
_entity.type
_entity.pdbx_description
1 polymer ?
#
loop_
_entity_poly.entity_id
_entity_poly.type
_entity_poly.pdbx_seq_one_letter_code
_entity_poly.pdbx_strand_id
1 'polypeptide(L)'
;MAPFCVEGREGVYDYYDARGVPYSRCGKLIVATDAAEALKLKEIARRTARNRVDDLSLLSGVDGVALEPQQSCTAALLSPSTDTVYCHALTLAIQADAEAAGAIVRANPLDSPATPFRV
;
A
#
# COMPACT_ATOMS: atom_id res chain seq x y z
N MET A 1 11.23 -5.88 9.68
CA MET A 1 10.05 -5.94 8.79
C MET A 1 9.65 -4.55 8.26
N ALA A 2 9.68 -3.47 9.05
CA ALA A 2 9.38 -2.11 8.53
C ALA A 2 10.37 -1.51 7.50
N PRO A 3 11.71 -1.72 7.60
CA PRO A 3 12.66 -1.09 6.67
C PRO A 3 12.44 -1.48 5.20
N PHE A 4 12.12 -2.75 4.94
CA PHE A 4 11.82 -3.23 3.58
C PHE A 4 10.57 -2.61 2.98
N CYS A 5 9.60 -2.18 3.79
CA CYS A 5 8.41 -1.48 3.28
C CYS A 5 8.75 -0.06 2.81
N VAL A 6 9.64 0.63 3.53
CA VAL A 6 10.07 1.99 3.17
C VAL A 6 10.95 1.96 1.92
N GLU A 7 11.94 1.07 1.90
CA GLU A 7 12.82 0.83 0.74
C GLU A 7 12.01 0.37 -0.47
N GLY A 8 11.11 -0.61 -0.27
CA GLY A 8 10.25 -1.12 -1.32
C GLY A 8 9.37 -0.05 -1.95
N ARG A 9 8.74 0.82 -1.14
CA ARG A 9 7.91 1.93 -1.65
C ARG A 9 8.69 2.84 -2.61
N GLU A 10 9.94 3.17 -2.29
CA GLU A 10 10.77 4.03 -3.15
C GLU A 10 11.14 3.32 -4.45
N GLY A 11 11.52 2.05 -4.38
CA GLY A 11 11.94 1.28 -5.56
C GLY A 11 10.81 0.90 -6.52
N VAL A 12 9.58 0.74 -6.03
CA VAL A 12 8.46 0.29 -6.89
C VAL A 12 7.92 1.39 -7.81
N TYR A 13 8.07 2.67 -7.47
CA TYR A 13 7.56 3.74 -8.34
C TYR A 13 8.29 3.79 -9.68
N ASP A 14 9.62 3.68 -9.67
CA ASP A 14 10.42 3.60 -10.90
C ASP A 14 10.01 2.38 -11.74
N TYR A 15 9.71 1.26 -11.07
CA TYR A 15 9.22 0.05 -11.75
C TYR A 15 7.83 0.29 -12.37
N TYR A 16 6.90 0.91 -11.65
CA TYR A 16 5.57 1.20 -12.16
C TYR A 16 5.63 2.13 -13.37
N ASP A 17 6.41 3.20 -13.28
CA ASP A 17 6.60 4.17 -14.36
C ASP A 17 7.25 3.51 -15.59
N ALA A 18 8.31 2.72 -15.39
CA ALA A 18 9.01 2.03 -16.48
C ALA A 18 8.12 1.01 -17.21
N ARG A 19 7.16 0.37 -16.51
CA ARG A 19 6.29 -0.68 -17.07
C ARG A 19 4.88 -0.22 -17.39
N GLY A 20 4.57 1.06 -17.19
CA GLY A 20 3.24 1.61 -17.38
C GLY A 20 2.19 0.96 -16.47
N VAL A 21 2.58 0.51 -15.27
CA VAL A 21 1.64 -0.04 -14.29
C VAL A 21 0.85 1.11 -13.67
N PRO A 22 -0.49 1.13 -13.78
CA PRO A 22 -1.28 2.21 -13.19
C PRO A 22 -1.22 2.17 -11.66
N TYR A 23 -0.92 3.31 -11.04
CA TYR A 23 -1.00 3.52 -9.61
C TYR A 23 -1.53 4.93 -9.30
N SER A 24 -2.00 5.13 -8.06
CA SER A 24 -2.51 6.40 -7.58
C SER A 24 -2.02 6.67 -6.17
N ARG A 25 -1.28 7.78 -5.97
CA ARG A 25 -0.87 8.26 -4.64
C ARG A 25 -2.01 9.06 -4.01
N CYS A 26 -3.11 8.37 -3.73
CA CYS A 26 -4.33 8.97 -3.17
C CYS A 26 -4.20 9.34 -1.69
N GLY A 27 -3.12 8.94 -1.02
CA GLY A 27 -2.98 9.07 0.43
C GLY A 27 -3.91 8.13 1.18
N LYS A 28 -3.88 8.25 2.51
CA LYS A 28 -4.77 7.51 3.41
C LYS A 28 -5.05 8.35 4.64
N LEU A 29 -6.31 8.39 5.05
CA LEU A 29 -6.74 8.97 6.31
C LEU A 29 -7.06 7.85 7.30
N ILE A 30 -6.29 7.73 8.37
CA ILE A 30 -6.57 6.79 9.46
C ILE A 30 -7.37 7.54 10.51
N VAL A 31 -8.64 7.19 10.69
CA VAL A 31 -9.56 7.91 11.57
C VAL A 31 -9.67 7.27 12.95
N ALA A 32 -9.87 8.10 13.97
CA ALA A 32 -10.28 7.69 15.31
C ALA A 32 -11.73 8.14 15.54
N THR A 33 -12.54 7.27 16.11
CA THR A 33 -13.96 7.53 16.40
C THR A 33 -14.22 7.82 17.87
N ASP A 34 -13.23 7.58 18.74
CA ASP A 34 -13.27 7.90 20.16
C ASP A 34 -11.92 8.38 20.71
N ALA A 35 -11.89 8.78 21.98
CA ALA A 35 -10.69 9.29 22.63
C ALA A 35 -9.59 8.23 22.82
N ALA A 36 -9.94 6.95 23.01
CA ALA A 36 -8.98 5.88 23.17
C ALA A 36 -8.27 5.57 21.84
N GLU A 37 -9.00 5.61 20.72
CA GLU A 37 -8.44 5.51 19.37
C GLU A 37 -7.57 6.72 19.02
N ALA A 38 -7.97 7.93 19.42
CA ALA A 38 -7.16 9.12 19.22
C ALA A 38 -5.79 9.03 19.93
N LEU A 39 -5.74 8.41 21.12
CA LEU A 39 -4.48 8.10 21.80
C LEU A 39 -3.65 7.06 21.03
N LYS A 40 -4.29 6.05 20.43
CA LYS A 40 -3.60 5.07 19.57
C LYS A 40 -2.98 5.73 18.33
N LEU A 41 -3.67 6.68 17.69
CA LEU A 41 -3.12 7.42 16.54
C LEU A 41 -1.84 8.17 16.88
N LYS A 42 -1.78 8.80 18.07
CA LYS A 42 -0.57 9.48 18.55
C LYS A 42 0.60 8.51 18.72
N GLU A 43 0.34 7.31 19.26
CA GLU A 43 1.38 6.29 19.40
C GLU A 43 1.81 5.71 18.04
N ILE A 44 0.88 5.57 17.07
CA ILE A 44 1.21 5.17 15.70
C ILE A 44 2.15 6.22 15.06
N ALA A 45 1.83 7.50 15.16
CA ALA A 45 2.68 8.59 14.66
C ALA A 45 4.09 8.55 15.29
N ARG A 46 4.18 8.28 16.60
CA ARG A 46 5.48 8.16 17.28
C ARG A 46 6.29 6.94 16.82
N ARG A 47 5.63 5.80 16.58
CA ARG A 47 6.30 4.56 16.14
C ARG A 47 6.76 4.62 14.69
N THR A 48 6.01 5.29 13.84
CA THR A 48 6.27 5.38 12.39
C THR A 48 7.48 6.25 12.08
N ALA A 49 7.70 7.34 12.84
CA ALA A 49 8.94 8.12 12.77
C ALA A 49 10.19 7.28 13.05
N ARG A 50 10.11 6.31 13.98
CA ARG A 50 11.24 5.37 14.23
C ARG A 50 11.51 4.42 13.06
N ASN A 51 10.54 4.24 12.18
CA ASN A 51 10.61 3.38 11.00
C ASN A 51 10.93 4.16 9.72
N ARG A 52 11.32 5.44 9.79
CA ARG A 52 11.58 6.33 8.64
C ARG A 52 10.33 6.64 7.81
N VAL A 53 9.16 6.64 8.45
CA VAL A 53 7.91 7.12 7.86
C VAL A 53 7.61 8.46 8.52
N ASP A 54 8.09 9.53 7.89
CA ASP A 54 8.20 10.85 8.51
C ASP A 54 7.18 11.86 7.95
N ASP A 55 6.34 11.43 7.01
CA ASP A 55 5.35 12.26 6.31
C ASP A 55 3.95 12.22 6.94
N LEU A 56 3.79 11.51 8.07
CA LEU A 56 2.50 11.42 8.75
C LEU A 56 2.13 12.73 9.45
N SER A 57 0.89 13.15 9.28
CA SER A 57 0.35 14.37 9.91
C SER A 57 -0.84 14.04 10.81
N LEU A 58 -0.73 14.34 12.10
CA LEU A 58 -1.85 14.21 13.04
C LEU A 58 -2.81 15.39 12.84
N LEU A 59 -4.09 15.09 12.66
CA LEU A 59 -5.15 16.04 12.36
C LEU A 59 -6.21 16.03 13.46
N SER A 60 -6.84 17.18 13.67
CA SER A 60 -8.07 17.23 14.46
C SER A 60 -9.21 16.52 13.73
N GLY A 61 -10.29 16.16 14.44
CA GLY A 61 -11.49 15.63 13.80
C GLY A 61 -12.06 16.59 12.76
N VAL A 62 -12.03 17.90 13.03
CA VAL A 62 -12.50 18.94 12.10
C VAL A 62 -11.68 18.95 10.82
N ASP A 63 -10.35 18.91 10.93
CA ASP A 63 -9.45 18.88 9.76
C ASP A 63 -9.62 17.57 8.97
N GLY A 64 -9.85 16.45 9.66
CA GLY A 64 -10.16 15.16 9.03
C GLY A 64 -11.44 15.20 8.20
N VAL A 65 -12.51 15.79 8.75
CA VAL A 65 -13.80 15.97 8.05
C VAL A 65 -13.68 16.97 6.91
N ALA A 66 -12.83 18.00 7.03
CA ALA A 66 -12.58 18.93 5.93
C ALA A 66 -11.92 18.25 4.71
N LEU A 67 -11.08 17.24 4.95
CA LEU A 67 -10.50 16.41 3.88
C LEU A 67 -11.51 15.39 3.32
N GLU A 68 -12.26 14.73 4.19
CA GLU A 68 -13.22 13.68 3.81
C GLU A 68 -14.61 13.97 4.44
N PRO A 69 -15.47 14.77 3.79
CA PRO A 69 -16.72 15.27 4.38
C PRO A 69 -17.76 14.20 4.74
N GLN A 70 -17.63 13.00 4.16
CA GLN A 70 -18.53 11.87 4.45
C GLN A 70 -18.11 11.07 5.69
N GLN A 71 -16.95 11.38 6.28
CA GLN A 71 -16.44 10.69 7.47
C GLN A 71 -16.84 11.42 8.75
N SER A 72 -16.85 10.68 9.86
CA SER A 72 -17.00 11.23 11.21
C SER A 72 -15.86 10.72 12.07
N CYS A 73 -15.11 11.62 12.70
CA CYS A 73 -13.96 11.26 13.51
C CYS A 73 -13.67 12.30 14.60
N THR A 74 -13.05 11.85 15.70
CA THR A 74 -12.57 12.69 16.81
C THR A 74 -11.15 13.18 16.55
N ALA A 75 -10.36 12.42 15.79
CA ALA A 75 -9.03 12.75 15.30
C ALA A 75 -8.72 11.92 14.05
N ALA A 76 -7.71 12.33 13.29
CA ALA A 76 -7.23 11.55 12.16
C ALA A 76 -5.69 11.60 12.05
N LEU A 77 -5.12 10.64 11.32
CA LEU A 77 -3.72 10.59 10.96
C LEU A 77 -3.63 10.46 9.44
N LEU A 78 -3.15 11.51 8.78
CA LEU A 78 -2.95 11.56 7.35
C LEU A 78 -1.61 10.93 6.98
N SER A 79 -1.64 10.01 6.02
CA SER A 79 -0.49 9.31 5.46
C SER A 79 -0.42 9.60 3.97
N PRO A 80 0.22 10.72 3.55
CA PRO A 80 0.14 11.22 2.19
C PRO A 80 0.85 10.32 1.17
N SER A 81 1.92 9.61 1.54
CA SER A 81 2.58 8.67 0.64
C SER A 81 1.87 7.32 0.48
N THR A 82 0.67 7.13 1.04
CA THR A 82 -0.05 5.87 0.78
C THR A 82 -0.58 5.90 -0.64
N ASP A 83 -0.50 4.77 -1.32
CA ASP A 83 -0.99 4.63 -2.68
C ASP A 83 -1.87 3.39 -2.84
N THR A 84 -2.44 3.30 -4.04
CA THR A 84 -3.08 2.10 -4.58
C THR A 84 -2.43 1.78 -5.91
N VAL A 85 -2.29 0.49 -6.23
CA VAL A 85 -1.74 0.01 -7.50
C VAL A 85 -2.70 -0.96 -8.15
N TYR A 86 -2.78 -0.95 -9.48
CA TYR A 86 -3.57 -1.91 -10.21
C TYR A 86 -2.85 -3.28 -10.23
N CYS A 87 -3.22 -4.12 -9.27
CA CYS A 87 -2.53 -5.39 -8.98
C CYS A 87 -2.45 -6.33 -10.19
N HIS A 88 -3.45 -6.32 -11.07
CA HIS A 88 -3.46 -7.18 -12.25
C HIS A 88 -2.38 -6.77 -13.26
N ALA A 89 -2.29 -5.47 -13.59
CA ALA A 89 -1.22 -4.98 -14.47
C ALA A 89 0.17 -5.17 -13.85
N LEU A 90 0.31 -4.97 -12.54
CA LEU A 90 1.56 -5.24 -11.84
C LEU A 90 1.97 -6.72 -11.98
N THR A 91 1.03 -7.64 -11.79
CA THR A 91 1.30 -9.08 -11.89
C THR A 91 1.71 -9.46 -13.31
N LEU A 92 1.04 -8.92 -14.33
CA LEU A 92 1.39 -9.16 -15.74
C LEU A 92 2.77 -8.59 -16.09
N ALA A 93 3.12 -7.40 -15.58
CA ALA A 93 4.45 -6.82 -15.79
C ALA A 93 5.55 -7.71 -15.17
N ILE A 94 5.32 -8.20 -13.95
CA ILE A 94 6.24 -9.11 -13.26
C ILE A 94 6.36 -10.45 -14.00
N GLN A 95 5.24 -10.99 -14.49
CA GLN A 95 5.25 -12.20 -15.31
C GLN A 95 6.08 -12.01 -16.59
N ALA A 96 5.84 -10.93 -17.32
CA ALA A 96 6.58 -10.62 -18.54
C ALA A 96 8.09 -10.51 -18.30
N ASP A 97 8.48 -9.94 -17.15
CA ASP A 97 9.90 -9.89 -16.74
C ASP A 97 10.51 -11.24 -16.45
N ALA A 98 9.79 -12.06 -15.70
CA ALA A 98 10.26 -13.40 -15.38
C ALA A 98 10.42 -14.20 -16.68
N GLU A 99 9.47 -14.13 -17.60
CA GLU A 99 9.52 -14.81 -18.90
C GLU A 99 10.64 -14.30 -19.80
N ALA A 100 10.86 -12.97 -19.84
CA ALA A 100 11.99 -12.37 -20.56
C ALA A 100 13.35 -12.81 -19.97
N ALA A 101 13.41 -13.09 -18.68
CA ALA A 101 14.58 -13.66 -18.00
C ALA A 101 14.69 -15.19 -18.12
N GLY A 102 13.80 -15.85 -18.87
CA GLY A 102 13.83 -17.28 -19.14
C GLY A 102 13.06 -18.14 -18.14
N ALA A 103 12.30 -17.54 -17.23
CA ALA A 103 11.37 -18.29 -16.38
C ALA A 103 10.16 -18.79 -17.19
N ILE A 104 9.53 -19.86 -16.71
CA ILE A 104 8.27 -20.36 -17.25
C ILE A 104 7.20 -20.15 -16.17
N VAL A 105 6.21 -19.29 -16.44
CA VAL A 105 5.06 -19.10 -15.56
C VAL A 105 3.95 -20.05 -16.00
N ARG A 106 3.61 -21.02 -15.13
CA ARG A 106 2.50 -21.94 -15.35
C ARG A 106 1.36 -21.60 -14.41
N ALA A 107 0.29 -21.02 -14.93
CA ALA A 107 -0.97 -20.93 -14.21
C ALA A 107 -1.66 -22.31 -14.25
N ASN A 108 -2.08 -22.81 -13.09
CA ASN A 108 -2.92 -24.01 -13.04
C ASN A 108 -4.39 -23.58 -13.15
N PRO A 109 -5.14 -24.02 -14.16
CA PRO A 109 -6.58 -23.81 -14.19
C PRO A 109 -7.20 -24.54 -12.99
N LEU A 110 -8.02 -23.84 -12.20
CA LEU A 110 -8.72 -24.42 -11.04
C LEU A 110 -9.66 -25.59 -11.44
N ASP A 111 -10.05 -25.64 -12.72
CA ASP A 111 -10.94 -26.67 -13.27
C ASP A 111 -10.21 -27.83 -13.98
N SER A 112 -8.88 -27.84 -13.97
CA SER A 112 -8.13 -28.95 -14.57
C SER A 112 -7.99 -30.08 -13.54
N PRO A 113 -8.28 -31.36 -13.88
CA PRO A 113 -7.94 -32.47 -13.01
C PRO A 113 -6.44 -32.39 -12.71
N ALA A 114 -6.10 -32.35 -11.41
CA ALA A 114 -4.75 -32.14 -10.92
C ALA A 114 -3.78 -33.04 -11.70
N THR A 115 -3.06 -32.44 -12.66
CA THR A 115 -2.07 -33.18 -13.43
C THR A 115 -0.82 -33.20 -12.55
N PRO A 116 -0.33 -34.38 -12.12
CA PRO A 116 0.80 -34.44 -11.22
C PRO A 116 2.02 -33.79 -11.88
N PHE A 117 2.57 -32.77 -11.22
CA PHE A 117 3.80 -32.10 -11.62
C PHE A 117 4.94 -33.13 -11.55
N ARG A 118 5.45 -33.57 -12.71
CA ARG A 118 6.64 -34.42 -12.78
C ARG A 118 7.87 -33.52 -12.94
N VAL A 119 8.74 -33.59 -11.93
CA VAL A 119 10.13 -33.12 -11.99
C VAL A 119 10.96 -34.17 -12.74
#